data_AF-A0A929V9R7-F1
#
_entry.id   AF-A0A929V9R7-F1
#
_cell.length_a   1.000
_cell.length_b   1.000
_cell.length_c   1.000
_cell.angle_alpha   90.00
_cell.angle_beta   90.00
_cell.angle_gamma   90.00
#
_symmetry.space_group_name_H-M   'P 1'
#
loop_
_entity.id
_entity.type
_entity.pdbx_description
1 polymer ?
#
loop_
_entity_poly.entity_id
_entity_poly.type
_entity_poly.pdbx_seq_one_letter_code
_entity_poly.pdbx_strand_id
1 'polypeptide(L)'
;VHKCDDTKPQIGAISYTNSGKKYAISVDVTAGTWGLSAIEITVDGKSIKSSEITSSGKQTATVELDTTGAHTVSVTVRDSAYYTATSTGSIQVN
;
A
#
# COMPACT_ATOMS: atom_id res chain seq x y z
N VAL A 1 -8.67 -19.84 -13.87
CA VAL A 1 -7.41 -20.34 -14.47
C VAL A 1 -6.29 -19.52 -13.85
N HIS A 2 -5.47 -20.15 -13.02
CA HIS A 2 -4.21 -19.60 -12.49
C HIS A 2 -3.11 -20.17 -13.40
N LYS A 3 -2.38 -19.34 -14.13
CA LYS A 3 -1.21 -19.79 -14.91
C LYS A 3 0.05 -19.45 -14.14
N CYS A 4 1.05 -20.33 -14.17
CA CYS A 4 2.34 -20.08 -13.52
C CYS A 4 3.06 -18.83 -14.06
N ASP A 5 2.69 -18.36 -15.26
CA ASP A 5 3.24 -17.16 -15.89
C ASP A 5 2.48 -15.86 -15.56
N ASP A 6 1.39 -15.94 -14.78
CA ASP A 6 0.63 -14.74 -14.44
C ASP A 6 1.46 -13.83 -13.53
N THR A 7 1.74 -12.63 -14.03
CA THR A 7 2.50 -11.64 -13.28
C THR A 7 1.60 -11.11 -12.18
N LYS A 8 2.09 -11.10 -10.94
CA LYS A 8 1.40 -10.51 -9.79
C LYS A 8 1.39 -8.98 -9.90
N PRO A 9 0.44 -8.30 -9.22
CA PRO A 9 0.55 -6.86 -9.00
C PRO A 9 1.92 -6.48 -8.45
N GLN A 10 2.37 -5.27 -8.73
CA GLN A 10 3.63 -4.72 -8.22
C GLN A 10 3.34 -3.50 -7.35
N ILE A 11 4.14 -3.33 -6.31
CA ILE A 11 4.08 -2.20 -5.38
C ILE A 11 5.43 -1.51 -5.41
N GLY A 12 5.44 -0.22 -5.74
CA GLY A 12 6.62 0.62 -5.74
C GLY A 12 7.13 0.94 -4.34
N ALA A 13 8.12 1.83 -4.28
CA ALA A 13 8.64 2.31 -3.00
C ALA A 13 7.54 3.01 -2.20
N ILE A 14 7.43 2.68 -0.92
CA ILE A 14 6.56 3.37 0.03
C ILE A 14 7.29 4.64 0.45
N SER A 15 6.66 5.79 0.24
CA SER A 15 7.16 7.11 0.64
C SER A 15 6.16 7.82 1.52
N TYR A 16 6.61 8.82 2.27
CA TYR A 16 5.73 9.66 3.08
C TYR A 16 6.21 11.10 3.13
N THR A 17 5.28 12.01 3.35
CA THR A 17 5.54 13.38 3.79
C THR A 17 4.76 13.64 5.07
N ASN A 18 5.17 14.62 5.87
CA ASN A 18 4.47 14.97 7.09
C ASN A 18 4.28 16.47 7.27
N SER A 19 3.22 16.82 7.99
CA SER A 19 2.94 18.16 8.49
C SER A 19 2.46 18.06 9.93
N GLY A 20 3.34 18.39 10.87
CA GLY A 20 3.14 18.06 12.29
C GLY A 20 2.95 16.55 12.48
N LYS A 21 1.82 16.17 13.07
CA LYS A 21 1.44 14.77 13.38
C LYS A 21 0.79 14.04 12.21
N LYS A 22 0.45 14.74 11.12
CA LYS A 22 -0.22 14.15 9.95
C LYS A 22 0.83 13.66 8.96
N TYR A 23 0.79 12.36 8.65
CA TYR A 23 1.67 11.70 7.70
C TYR A 23 0.86 11.25 6.48
N ALA A 24 1.25 11.73 5.30
CA ALA A 24 0.67 11.32 4.03
C ALA A 24 1.56 10.26 3.38
N ILE A 25 1.09 9.01 3.39
CA ILE A 25 1.73 7.86 2.75
C ILE A 25 1.39 7.88 1.26
N SER A 26 2.39 7.58 0.43
CA SER A 26 2.29 7.52 -1.02
C SER A 26 2.97 6.26 -1.55
N VAL A 27 2.28 5.54 -2.43
CA VAL A 27 2.80 4.33 -3.07
C VAL A 27 2.24 4.19 -4.48
N ASP A 28 3.10 3.89 -5.45
CA ASP A 28 2.68 3.55 -6.80
C ASP A 28 2.38 2.06 -6.91
N VAL A 29 1.23 1.71 -7.50
CA VAL A 29 0.83 0.31 -7.73
C VAL A 29 0.67 0.06 -9.21
N THR A 30 1.09 -1.13 -9.66
CA THR A 30 1.00 -1.54 -11.07
C THR A 30 0.31 -2.87 -11.20
N ALA A 31 -0.66 -2.97 -12.11
CA ALA A 31 -1.31 -4.23 -12.46
C ALA A 31 -0.31 -5.23 -13.05
N GLY A 32 -0.51 -6.51 -12.76
CA GLY A 32 0.20 -7.60 -13.41
C GLY A 32 -0.59 -8.10 -14.63
N THR A 33 -0.74 -9.42 -14.76
CA THR A 33 -1.57 -10.02 -15.82
C THR A 33 -3.05 -9.64 -15.67
N TRP A 34 -3.53 -9.54 -14.43
CA TRP A 34 -4.92 -9.26 -14.12
C TRP A 34 -5.10 -7.81 -13.62
N GLY A 35 -6.27 -7.24 -13.93
CA GLY A 35 -6.62 -5.89 -13.47
C GLY A 35 -6.71 -5.81 -11.95
N LEU A 36 -6.29 -4.68 -11.38
CA LEU A 36 -6.35 -4.46 -9.93
C LEU A 36 -7.80 -4.53 -9.42
N SER A 37 -7.96 -4.94 -8.17
CA SER A 37 -9.26 -5.06 -7.51
C SER A 37 -9.32 -4.34 -6.17
N ALA A 38 -8.27 -4.45 -5.35
CA ALA A 38 -8.28 -3.86 -4.02
C ALA A 38 -6.89 -3.47 -3.55
N ILE A 39 -6.85 -2.49 -2.65
CA ILE A 39 -5.67 -2.10 -1.87
C ILE A 39 -6.04 -1.98 -0.40
N GLU A 40 -5.13 -2.44 0.45
CA GLU A 40 -5.11 -2.19 1.88
C GLU A 40 -3.79 -1.52 2.26
N ILE A 41 -3.86 -0.45 3.05
CA ILE A 41 -2.71 0.20 3.68
C ILE A 41 -2.95 0.16 5.19
N THR A 42 -1.99 -0.39 5.91
CA THR A 42 -1.98 -0.46 7.37
C THR A 42 -0.77 0.28 7.93
N VAL A 43 -0.91 0.80 9.14
CA VAL A 43 0.20 1.34 9.94
C VAL A 43 0.15 0.67 11.31
N ASP A 44 1.24 0.04 11.71
CA ASP A 44 1.36 -0.83 12.90
C ASP A 44 0.24 -1.87 13.00
N GLY A 45 -0.14 -2.44 11.85
CA GLY A 45 -1.23 -3.42 11.75
C GLY A 45 -2.64 -2.84 11.80
N LYS A 46 -2.82 -1.52 11.98
CA LYS A 46 -4.12 -0.86 11.90
C LYS A 46 -4.41 -0.39 10.48
N SER A 47 -5.51 -0.84 9.88
CA SER A 47 -5.93 -0.39 8.55
C SER A 47 -6.26 1.10 8.56
N ILE A 48 -5.58 1.86 7.70
CA ILE A 48 -5.82 3.31 7.47
C ILE A 48 -6.49 3.56 6.12
N LYS A 49 -6.38 2.62 5.18
CA LYS A 49 -7.08 2.62 3.90
C LYS A 49 -7.42 1.19 3.51
N SER A 50 -8.67 0.97 3.11
CA SER A 50 -9.14 -0.24 2.46
C SER A 50 -10.13 0.18 1.38
N SER A 51 -9.77 0.01 0.12
CA SER A 51 -10.59 0.50 -1.00
C SER A 51 -10.43 -0.37 -2.24
N GLU A 52 -11.47 -0.38 -3.06
CA GLU A 52 -11.37 -0.91 -4.42
C GLU A 52 -10.49 0.00 -5.28
N ILE A 53 -9.68 -0.61 -6.14
CA ILE A 53 -8.88 0.08 -7.15
C ILE A 53 -8.96 -0.72 -8.44
N THR A 54 -9.11 -0.04 -9.58
CA THR A 54 -9.31 -0.69 -10.89
C THR A 54 -8.18 -0.42 -11.88
N SER A 55 -7.23 0.46 -11.54
CA SER A 55 -6.14 0.87 -12.41
C SER A 55 -4.84 1.07 -11.63
N SER A 56 -3.71 0.87 -12.32
CA SER A 56 -2.39 1.28 -11.85
C SER A 56 -2.34 2.78 -11.52
N GLY A 57 -1.39 3.18 -10.69
CA GLY A 57 -1.10 4.57 -10.38
C GLY A 57 -0.85 4.82 -8.89
N LYS A 58 -0.73 6.11 -8.55
CA LYS A 58 -0.42 6.55 -7.19
C LYS A 58 -1.61 6.35 -6.25
N GLN A 59 -1.36 5.69 -5.13
CA GLN A 59 -2.27 5.55 -4.02
C GLN A 59 -1.76 6.33 -2.82
N THR A 60 -2.67 7.05 -2.17
CA THR A 60 -2.37 7.82 -0.96
C THR A 60 -3.28 7.44 0.20
N ALA A 61 -2.75 7.58 1.41
CA ALA A 61 -3.50 7.50 2.66
C ALA A 61 -2.85 8.42 3.70
N THR A 62 -3.66 8.95 4.62
CA THR A 62 -3.17 9.82 5.69
C THR A 62 -3.39 9.15 7.04
N VAL A 63 -2.40 9.27 7.92
CA VAL A 63 -2.47 8.79 9.31
C VAL A 63 -1.95 9.87 10.26
N GLU A 64 -2.50 9.92 11.47
CA GLU A 64 -1.93 10.71 12.56
C GLU A 64 -1.08 9.80 13.46
N LEU A 65 0.16 10.21 13.72
CA LEU A 65 1.11 9.48 14.56
C LEU A 65 1.60 10.41 15.68
N ASP A 66 1.40 9.96 16.92
CA ASP A 66 1.67 10.74 18.14
C ASP A 66 2.84 10.20 18.97
N THR A 67 3.24 8.96 18.69
CA THR A 67 4.34 8.30 19.39
C THR A 67 5.63 8.43 18.58
N THR A 68 6.74 8.67 19.26
CA THR A 68 8.05 8.71 18.61
C THR A 68 8.53 7.30 18.28
N GLY A 69 9.39 7.20 17.28
CA GLY A 69 10.00 5.95 16.83
C GLY A 69 9.54 5.49 15.44
N ALA A 70 9.83 4.23 15.16
CA ALA A 70 9.54 3.60 13.88
C ALA A 70 8.11 3.04 13.85
N HIS A 71 7.33 3.51 12.88
CA HIS A 71 5.98 3.02 12.57
C HIS A 71 6.01 2.20 11.29
N THR A 72 5.50 0.97 11.32
CA THR A 72 5.56 0.05 10.18
C THR A 72 4.37 0.27 9.26
N VAL A 73 4.62 0.60 8.00
CA VAL A 73 3.60 0.66 6.95
C VAL A 73 3.59 -0.65 6.19
N SER A 74 2.42 -1.27 6.03
CA SER A 74 2.25 -2.43 5.14
C SER A 74 1.18 -2.13 4.10
N VAL A 75 1.52 -2.34 2.83
CA VAL A 75 0.63 -2.18 1.68
C VAL A 75 0.40 -3.54 1.06
N THR A 76 -0.87 -3.92 0.92
CA THR A 76 -1.28 -5.14 0.21
C THR A 76 -2.16 -4.74 -0.97
N VAL A 77 -1.84 -5.26 -2.16
CA VAL A 77 -2.62 -5.07 -3.38
C VAL A 77 -3.09 -6.42 -3.88
N ARG A 78 -4.35 -6.49 -4.31
CA ARG A 78 -4.97 -7.69 -4.89
C ARG A 78 -5.56 -7.39 -6.26
N ASP A 79 -5.40 -8.31 -7.21
CA ASP A 79 -6.07 -8.26 -8.52
C ASP A 79 -7.38 -9.06 -8.58
N SER A 80 -8.05 -9.00 -9.73
CA SER A 80 -9.32 -9.70 -9.97
C SER A 80 -9.22 -11.22 -10.01
N ALA A 81 -8.02 -11.78 -10.19
CA ALA A 81 -7.74 -13.22 -10.09
C ALA A 81 -7.19 -13.65 -8.72
N TYR A 82 -7.23 -12.74 -7.73
CA TYR A 82 -6.81 -12.96 -6.35
C TYR A 82 -5.30 -13.15 -6.16
N TYR A 83 -4.45 -12.79 -7.13
CA TYR A 83 -3.03 -12.67 -6.83
C TYR A 83 -2.80 -11.44 -5.97
N THR A 84 -1.89 -11.59 -5.01
CA THR A 84 -1.54 -10.54 -4.05
C THR A 84 -0.07 -10.18 -4.14
N ALA A 85 0.21 -8.91 -3.88
CA ALA A 85 1.54 -8.40 -3.58
C ALA A 85 1.49 -7.62 -2.27
N THR A 86 2.57 -7.72 -1.49
CA THR A 86 2.71 -7.02 -0.22
C THR A 86 4.08 -6.35 -0.18
N SER A 87 4.11 -5.11 0.30
CA SER A 87 5.33 -4.35 0.52
C SER A 87 5.28 -3.65 1.88
N THR A 88 6.43 -3.54 2.53
CA THR A 88 6.56 -2.92 3.85
C THR A 88 7.54 -1.75 3.81
N GLY A 89 7.22 -0.69 4.53
CA GLY A 89 8.09 0.47 4.74
C GLY A 89 8.01 0.95 6.18
N SER A 90 8.78 1.98 6.52
CA SER A 90 8.75 2.58 7.86
C SER A 90 8.60 4.09 7.79
N ILE A 91 7.76 4.65 8.65
CA ILE A 91 7.74 6.07 8.96
C ILE A 91 8.55 6.29 10.23
N GLN A 92 9.50 7.22 10.21
CA GLN A 92 10.21 7.65 11.42
C GLN A 92 9.56 8.92 11.98
N VAL A 93 9.12 8.85 13.24
CA VAL A 93 8.61 9.97 14.02
C VAL A 93 9.67 10.39 15.04
N ASN A 94 10.05 11.67 15.01
CA ASN A 94 11.08 12.25 15.88
C ASN A 94 10.45 13.09 16.99
#